data_AF-A0A7C5DLI4-F1
#
_entry.id   AF-A0A7C5DLI4-F1
#
_cell.length_a   1.000
_cell.length_b   1.000
_cell.length_c   1.000
_cell.angle_alpha   90.00
_cell.angle_beta   90.00
_cell.angle_gamma   90.00
#
_symmetry.space_group_name_H-M   'P 1'
#
loop_
_entity.id
_entity.type
_entity.pdbx_description
1 polymer ?
#
loop_
_entity_poly.entity_id
_entity_poly.type
_entity_poly.pdbx_seq_one_letter_code
_entity_poly.pdbx_strand_id
1 'polypeptide(L)'
;MKNRDREKFPNVVNGIPVIDLDSQKFLKVWQGPQHPGVTGNISLEVTLSGDEVVDLKTHVGYLHRGFEKLMERRKYLQCFTIVCRICVPEP
;
A
#
# COMPACT_ATOMS: atom_id res chain seq x y z
N MET A 1 -33.41 -11.44 0.49
CA MET A 1 -33.22 -10.24 1.32
C MET A 1 -31.95 -9.55 0.81
N LYS A 2 -32.08 -8.51 -0.04
CA LYS A 2 -30.90 -7.79 -0.57
C LYS A 2 -30.21 -7.08 0.58
N ASN A 3 -28.92 -7.32 0.75
CA ASN A 3 -28.13 -6.69 1.80
C ASN A 3 -28.01 -5.20 1.48
N ARG A 4 -28.70 -4.34 2.25
CA ARG A 4 -28.81 -2.89 2.01
C ARG A 4 -27.45 -2.21 2.01
N ASP A 5 -26.47 -2.79 2.70
CA ASP A 5 -25.12 -2.24 2.79
C ASP A 5 -24.32 -2.41 1.48
N ARG A 6 -24.67 -3.41 0.65
CA ARG A 6 -23.94 -3.70 -0.60
C ARG A 6 -24.28 -2.74 -1.75
N GLU A 7 -25.35 -1.95 -1.64
CA GLU A 7 -25.75 -0.96 -2.66
C GLU A 7 -24.89 0.32 -2.60
N LYS A 8 -24.18 0.55 -1.49
CA LYS A 8 -23.33 1.73 -1.30
C LYS A 8 -21.99 1.63 -2.03
N PHE A 9 -21.47 0.41 -2.17
CA PHE A 9 -20.18 0.13 -2.82
C PHE A 9 -20.31 0.11 -4.35
N PRO A 10 -19.26 0.47 -5.10
CA PRO A 10 -19.26 0.33 -6.55
C PRO A 10 -19.45 -1.13 -6.96
N ASN A 11 -20.02 -1.31 -8.15
CA ASN A 11 -20.14 -2.64 -8.73
C ASN A 11 -18.74 -3.22 -8.97
N VAL A 12 -18.51 -4.41 -8.40
CA VAL A 12 -17.28 -5.16 -8.55
C VAL A 12 -17.43 -6.10 -9.73
N VAL A 13 -16.57 -5.94 -10.75
CA VAL A 13 -16.49 -6.85 -11.89
C VAL A 13 -15.18 -7.61 -11.77
N ASN A 14 -15.25 -8.94 -11.70
CA ASN A 14 -14.06 -9.82 -11.57
C ASN A 14 -13.13 -9.47 -10.38
N GLY A 15 -13.69 -8.98 -9.26
CA GLY A 15 -12.93 -8.61 -8.07
C GLY A 15 -12.31 -7.21 -8.11
N ILE A 16 -12.45 -6.48 -9.21
CA ILE A 16 -11.97 -5.10 -9.35
C ILE A 16 -13.17 -4.15 -9.25
N PRO A 17 -13.15 -3.14 -8.36
CA PRO A 17 -14.19 -2.13 -8.33
C PRO A 17 -14.14 -1.30 -9.62
N VAL A 18 -15.29 -1.10 -10.26
CA VAL A 18 -15.39 -0.15 -11.38
C VAL A 18 -15.47 1.26 -10.79
N ILE A 19 -14.38 2.01 -10.93
CA ILE A 19 -14.25 3.36 -10.36
C ILE A 19 -14.33 4.37 -11.51
N ASP A 20 -15.34 5.25 -11.45
CA ASP A 20 -15.50 6.37 -12.38
C ASP A 20 -15.16 7.69 -11.69
N LEU A 21 -14.01 8.27 -12.04
CA LEU A 21 -13.49 9.51 -11.44
C LEU A 21 -14.17 10.77 -11.98
N ASP A 22 -14.79 10.72 -13.16
CA ASP A 22 -15.41 11.88 -13.79
C ASP A 22 -16.76 12.23 -13.15
N SER A 23 -17.41 11.24 -12.55
CA SER A 23 -18.67 11.39 -11.82
C SER A 23 -18.56 12.22 -10.53
N GLN A 24 -17.35 12.63 -10.11
CA GLN A 24 -17.04 13.31 -8.84
C GLN A 24 -17.51 12.58 -7.56
N LYS A 25 -18.07 11.38 -7.69
CA LYS A 25 -18.49 10.54 -6.56
C LYS A 25 -17.30 9.90 -5.85
N PHE A 26 -16.22 9.64 -6.58
CA PHE A 26 -15.01 9.02 -6.07
C PHE A 26 -13.83 9.99 -6.10
N LEU A 27 -13.09 10.06 -5.01
CA LEU A 27 -11.94 10.94 -4.82
C LEU A 27 -10.69 10.08 -4.68
N LYS A 28 -9.69 10.31 -5.52
CA LYS A 28 -8.38 9.67 -5.41
C LYS A 28 -7.40 10.58 -4.66
N VAL A 29 -6.86 10.09 -3.55
CA VAL A 29 -5.94 10.81 -2.67
C VAL A 29 -4.63 10.04 -2.54
N TRP A 30 -3.53 10.78 -2.54
CA TRP A 30 -2.20 10.25 -2.30
C TRP A 30 -1.78 10.56 -0.87
N GLN A 31 -1.53 9.51 -0.09
CA GLN A 31 -1.08 9.61 1.30
C GLN A 31 0.32 8.97 1.42
N GLY A 32 1.35 9.82 1.53
CA GLY A 32 2.76 9.41 1.58
C GLY A 32 3.63 10.13 0.54
N PRO A 33 4.93 9.83 0.43
CA PRO A 33 5.73 8.94 1.29
C PRO A 33 6.25 9.60 2.58
N GLN A 34 6.11 10.93 2.70
CA GLN A 34 6.62 11.72 3.85
C GLN A 34 5.54 12.05 4.88
N HIS A 35 4.30 11.60 4.65
CA HIS A 35 3.18 11.95 5.52
C HIS A 35 3.34 11.30 6.91
N PRO A 36 3.22 12.05 8.03
CA PRO A 36 3.44 11.51 9.39
C PRO A 36 2.52 10.34 9.76
N GLY A 37 1.34 10.27 9.16
CA GLY A 37 0.39 9.16 9.33
C GLY A 37 0.71 7.91 8.49
N VAL A 38 1.87 7.87 7.84
CA VAL A 38 2.37 6.70 7.11
C VAL A 38 3.70 6.28 7.74
N THR A 39 3.64 5.19 8.51
CA THR A 39 4.79 4.54 9.14
C THR A 39 5.66 3.90 8.05
N GLY A 40 6.95 4.24 8.03
CA GLY A 40 7.91 3.77 7.04
C GLY A 40 7.87 4.45 5.66
N ASN A 41 8.59 3.87 4.71
CA ASN A 41 8.79 4.42 3.36
C ASN A 41 7.80 3.79 2.38
N ILE A 42 6.51 4.11 2.51
CA ILE A 42 5.46 3.64 1.61
C ILE A 42 4.59 4.81 1.14
N SER A 43 3.94 4.67 -0.01
CA SER A 43 2.94 5.63 -0.48
C SER A 43 1.61 4.89 -0.72
N LEU A 44 0.52 5.47 -0.25
CA LEU A 44 -0.83 4.91 -0.36
C LEU A 44 -1.62 5.72 -1.39
N GLU A 45 -2.09 5.06 -2.42
CA GLU A 45 -3.05 5.60 -3.38
C GLU A 45 -4.44 5.14 -2.94
N VAL A 46 -5.20 6.03 -2.32
CA VAL A 46 -6.50 5.72 -1.71
C VAL A 46 -7.61 6.28 -2.58
N THR A 47 -8.61 5.44 -2.87
CA THR A 47 -9.85 5.88 -3.52
C THR A 47 -10.97 5.89 -2.49
N LEU A 48 -11.53 7.07 -2.27
CA LEU A 48 -12.55 7.36 -1.28
C LEU A 48 -13.91 7.61 -1.94
N SER A 49 -14.98 7.18 -1.29
CA SER A 49 -16.36 7.59 -1.57
C SER A 49 -16.89 8.28 -0.32
N GLY A 50 -16.71 9.61 -0.22
CA GLY A 50 -16.91 10.33 1.04
C GLY A 50 -15.91 9.87 2.10
N ASP A 51 -16.42 9.32 3.21
CA ASP A 51 -15.60 8.84 4.34
C ASP A 51 -15.22 7.35 4.22
N GLU A 52 -15.76 6.63 3.24
CA GLU A 52 -15.52 5.19 3.07
C GLU A 52 -14.39 4.92 2.07
N VAL A 53 -13.46 4.04 2.45
CA VAL A 53 -12.40 3.55 1.56
C VAL A 53 -12.97 2.48 0.63
N VAL A 54 -12.87 2.73 -0.67
CA VAL A 54 -13.41 1.86 -1.71
C VAL A 54 -12.31 1.00 -2.34
N ASP A 55 -11.13 1.59 -2.52
CA ASP A 55 -9.95 0.90 -3.02
C ASP A 55 -8.69 1.53 -2.44
N LEU A 56 -7.64 0.74 -2.28
CA LEU A 56 -6.35 1.18 -1.77
C LEU A 56 -5.24 0.42 -2.46
N LYS A 57 -4.36 1.16 -3.14
CA LYS A 57 -3.17 0.62 -3.77
C LYS A 57 -1.93 1.09 -3.04
N THR A 58 -1.18 0.12 -2.52
CA THR A 58 0.07 0.36 -1.79
C THR A 58 1.24 0.40 -2.77
N HIS A 59 1.93 1.53 -2.83
CA HIS A 59 3.19 1.68 -3.55
C HIS A 59 4.34 1.41 -2.57
N VAL A 60 4.96 0.25 -2.72
CA VAL A 60 6.11 -0.21 -1.91
C VAL A 60 7.41 -0.05 -2.68
N GLY A 61 8.55 -0.15 -1.98
CA GLY A 61 9.87 -0.20 -2.62
C GLY A 61 10.70 1.08 -2.53
N TYR A 62 10.20 2.15 -1.89
CA TYR A 62 10.97 3.38 -1.65
C TYR A 62 12.22 3.15 -0.76
N LEU A 63 12.27 2.04 -0.02
CA LEU A 63 13.45 1.60 0.75
C LEU A 63 14.04 0.27 0.22
N HIS A 64 13.94 0.00 -1.08
CA HIS A 64 14.57 -1.17 -1.66
C HIS A 64 16.10 -1.01 -1.70
N ARG A 65 16.81 -1.82 -0.88
CA ARG A 65 18.28 -1.79 -0.75
C ARG A 65 19.00 -2.95 -1.44
N GLY A 66 18.27 -3.82 -2.14
CA GLY A 66 18.85 -4.99 -2.82
C GLY A 66 19.54 -5.97 -1.88
N PHE A 67 18.96 -6.21 -0.69
CA PHE A 67 19.56 -7.07 0.33
C PHE A 67 19.88 -8.48 -0.18
N GLU A 68 18.97 -9.08 -0.95
CA GLU A 68 19.17 -10.40 -1.55
C GLU A 68 20.42 -10.42 -2.46
N LYS A 69 20.55 -9.41 -3.33
CA LYS A 69 21.71 -9.29 -4.22
C LYS A 69 23.02 -9.05 -3.47
N LEU A 70 22.96 -8.32 -2.35
CA LEU A 70 24.11 -8.12 -1.48
C LEU A 70 24.54 -9.41 -0.77
N MET A 71 23.59 -10.27 -0.43
CA MET A 71 23.87 -11.56 0.21
C MET A 71 24.49 -12.57 -0.76
N GLU A 72 24.18 -12.52 -2.06
CA GLU A 72 24.84 -13.37 -3.07
C GLU A 72 26.37 -13.17 -3.13
N ARG A 73 26.85 -11.96 -2.80
CA ARG A 73 28.29 -11.60 -2.91
C ARG A 73 29.06 -11.79 -1.60
N ARG A 74 28.41 -12.24 -0.52
CA ARG A 74 28.98 -12.31 0.84
C ARG A 74 28.96 -13.73 1.39
N LYS A 75 29.89 -14.00 2.33
CA LYS A 75 29.89 -15.29 3.05
C LYS A 75 28.73 -15.33 4.03
N TYR A 76 28.24 -16.54 4.33
CA TYR A 76 27.10 -16.76 5.23
C TYR A 76 27.22 -15.99 6.56
N LEU A 77 28.39 -16.04 7.20
CA LEU A 77 28.65 -15.34 8.48
C LEU A 77 28.53 -13.80 8.37
N GLN A 78 28.83 -13.23 7.19
CA GLN A 78 28.73 -11.79 6.93
C GLN A 78 27.30 -11.34 6.64
N CYS A 79 26.40 -12.27 6.27
CA CYS A 79 25.00 -11.96 5.99
C CYS A 79 24.20 -11.72 7.28
N PHE A 80 24.66 -12.22 8.43
CA PHE A 80 23.97 -12.06 9.72
C PHE A 80 23.69 -10.59 10.06
N THR A 81 24.67 -9.70 9.90
CA THR A 81 24.51 -8.27 10.19
C THR A 81 23.57 -7.55 9.23
N ILE A 82 23.35 -8.11 8.04
CA ILE A 82 22.41 -7.59 7.05
C ILE A 82 20.97 -7.95 7.43
N VAL A 83 20.74 -9.18 7.90
CA VAL A 83 19.41 -9.67 8.31
C VAL A 83 18.83 -8.77 9.42
N CYS A 84 19.66 -8.35 10.38
CA CYS A 84 19.25 -7.43 11.45
C CYS A 84 18.78 -6.03 10.96
N ARG A 85 18.97 -5.69 9.68
CA ARG A 85 18.59 -4.40 9.08
C ARG A 85 17.39 -4.48 8.13
N ILE A 86 16.79 -5.66 7.97
CA ILE A 86 15.62 -5.88 7.11
C ILE A 86 14.36 -5.35 7.81
N CYS A 87 14.11 -5.82 9.03
CA CYS A 87 13.00 -5.38 9.86
C CYS A 87 13.55 -4.48 10.96
N VAL A 88 13.42 -3.17 10.78
CA VAL A 88 13.75 -2.19 11.83
C VAL A 88 12.43 -1.79 12.47
N PRO A 89 12.21 -2.07 13.77
CA PRO A 89 11.04 -1.55 14.47
C PRO A 89 11.13 -0.03 14.50
N GLU A 90 10.07 0.64 14.07
CA GLU A 90 9.91 2.07 14.27
C GLU A 90 9.56 2.33 15.76
N PRO A 91 10.07 3.41 16.37
CA PRO A 91 9.83 3.74 17.78
C PRO A 91 8.38 4.10 18.08
#